data_AF-A0A8B3LEZ2-F1
#
_entry.id   AF-A0A8B3LEZ2-F1
#
_cell.length_a   1.000
_cell.length_b   1.000
_cell.length_c   1.000
_cell.angle_alpha   90.00
_cell.angle_beta   90.00
_cell.angle_gamma   90.00
#
_symmetry.space_group_name_H-M   'P 1'
#
loop_
_entity.id
_entity.type
_entity.pdbx_description
1 polymer ?
#
loop_
_entity_poly.entity_id
_entity_poly.type
_entity_poly.pdbx_seq_one_letter_code
_entity_poly.pdbx_strand_id
1 'polypeptide(L)'
;LSVFGFGRGNLNDQMMQTIAQNGNGTAAYIDTLAEAEKVLVEDASSTLFTIAKDVKIQVEFNPNKVSEYRLIGYETRALNREDFNNDRVDAGDIGSGHSVTAIYEITPKGSGGEQIDQLRYGQASVDNGGVANADEYAFVKIRYKLPNEDVSKLITTPVTSANEISSFDQASTDQRFSVAVAAFGQKLRDEDATAKFGYDKIMEIATAARGADPFGYRAEFLSLVRLASALGGNR
;
A
#
# COMPACT_ATOMS: atom_id res chain seq x y z
N LEU A 1 11.72 17.17 -10.46
CA LEU A 1 12.01 16.75 -11.86
C LEU A 1 11.01 15.68 -12.23
N SER A 2 10.07 15.97 -13.14
CA SER A 2 9.10 14.98 -13.60
C SER A 2 9.54 14.34 -14.91
N VAL A 3 9.39 13.02 -15.02
CA VAL A 3 9.80 12.22 -16.19
C VAL A 3 8.56 11.56 -16.78
N PHE A 4 8.22 11.92 -18.01
CA PHE A 4 7.09 11.35 -18.73
C PHE A 4 7.59 10.51 -19.91
N GLY A 5 7.36 9.20 -19.85
CA GLY A 5 7.63 8.27 -20.95
C GLY A 5 6.40 8.12 -21.83
N PHE A 6 6.56 8.18 -23.14
CA PHE A 6 5.47 7.94 -24.10
C PHE A 6 5.82 6.76 -25.00
N GLY A 7 4.92 5.81 -25.18
CA GLY A 7 5.13 4.70 -26.10
C GLY A 7 4.27 3.47 -25.83
N ARG A 8 4.54 2.39 -26.56
CA ARG A 8 3.89 1.07 -26.40
C ARG A 8 4.89 -0.07 -26.14
N GLY A 9 6.16 0.24 -25.82
CA GLY A 9 7.22 -0.76 -25.70
C GLY A 9 8.58 -0.22 -25.21
N ASN A 10 9.39 -1.14 -24.65
CA ASN A 10 10.65 -0.97 -23.91
C ASN A 10 10.54 -0.05 -22.68
N LEU A 11 10.06 -0.64 -21.59
CA LEU A 11 9.79 0.00 -20.30
C LEU A 11 11.09 0.03 -19.49
N ASN A 12 11.76 1.18 -19.43
CA ASN A 12 12.78 1.40 -18.39
C ASN A 12 12.18 2.19 -17.23
N ASP A 13 11.05 1.70 -16.72
CA ASP A 13 10.29 2.33 -15.62
C ASP A 13 11.17 2.51 -14.38
N GLN A 14 12.01 1.52 -14.08
CA GLN A 14 12.96 1.58 -12.98
C GLN A 14 13.90 2.80 -13.10
N MET A 15 14.41 3.10 -14.30
CA MET A 15 15.26 4.27 -14.53
C MET A 15 14.46 5.58 -14.41
N MET A 16 13.25 5.64 -14.97
CA MET A 16 12.39 6.83 -14.87
C MET A 16 12.03 7.14 -13.42
N GLN A 17 11.61 6.12 -12.67
CA GLN A 17 11.32 6.24 -11.24
C GLN A 17 12.55 6.69 -10.46
N THR A 18 13.72 6.11 -10.71
CA THR A 18 14.96 6.49 -10.01
C THR A 18 15.31 7.96 -10.24
N ILE A 19 15.17 8.44 -11.48
CA ILE A 19 15.47 9.84 -11.83
C ILE A 19 14.45 10.80 -11.19
N ALA A 20 13.16 10.48 -11.28
CA ALA A 20 12.10 11.29 -10.70
C ALA A 20 12.23 11.37 -9.17
N GLN A 21 12.54 10.23 -8.53
CA GLN A 21 12.77 10.12 -7.10
C GLN A 21 13.94 10.96 -6.60
N ASN A 22 15.04 11.04 -7.35
CA ASN A 22 16.20 11.88 -6.99
C ASN A 22 15.94 13.37 -7.17
N GLY A 23 14.91 13.75 -7.93
CA GLY A 23 14.53 15.13 -8.17
C GLY A 23 13.21 15.53 -7.52
N ASN A 24 12.71 14.76 -6.56
CA ASN A 24 11.41 14.95 -5.89
C ASN A 24 10.27 15.28 -6.88
N GLY A 25 10.22 14.55 -7.99
CA GLY A 25 9.15 14.66 -8.98
C GLY A 25 8.52 13.30 -9.30
N THR A 26 7.58 13.30 -10.24
CA THR A 26 6.82 12.11 -10.61
C THR A 26 7.36 11.43 -11.86
N ALA A 27 7.26 10.12 -11.91
CA ALA A 27 7.48 9.33 -13.12
C ALA A 27 6.13 8.79 -13.58
N ALA A 28 5.79 8.97 -14.86
CA ALA A 28 4.59 8.35 -15.43
C ALA A 28 4.85 7.89 -16.86
N TYR A 29 4.24 6.76 -17.22
CA TYR A 29 4.27 6.22 -18.56
C TYR A 29 2.89 6.40 -19.20
N ILE A 30 2.83 7.05 -20.35
CA ILE A 30 1.62 7.40 -21.06
C ILE A 30 1.57 6.59 -22.35
N ASP A 31 0.70 5.59 -22.38
CA ASP A 31 0.48 4.70 -23.54
C ASP A 31 -0.94 4.83 -24.13
N THR A 32 -1.87 5.40 -23.37
CA THR A 32 -3.24 5.71 -23.79
C THR A 32 -3.57 7.19 -23.61
N LEU A 33 -4.61 7.65 -24.31
CA LEU A 33 -5.14 9.00 -24.15
C LEU A 33 -5.70 9.22 -22.73
N ALA A 34 -6.29 8.18 -22.13
CA ALA A 34 -6.81 8.24 -20.77
C ALA A 34 -5.68 8.44 -19.75
N GLU A 35 -4.57 7.70 -19.87
CA GLU A 35 -3.40 7.90 -19.00
C GLU A 35 -2.74 9.28 -19.24
N ALA A 36 -2.78 9.79 -20.48
CA ALA A 36 -2.31 11.15 -20.78
C ALA A 36 -3.14 12.22 -20.07
N GLU A 37 -4.47 12.10 -20.11
CA GLU A 37 -5.40 13.01 -19.45
C GLU A 37 -5.23 12.96 -17.93
N LYS A 38 -5.13 11.75 -17.36
CA LYS A 38 -4.81 11.54 -15.95
C LYS A 38 -3.55 12.29 -15.53
N VAL A 39 -2.44 12.00 -16.20
CA VAL A 39 -1.11 12.44 -15.78
C VAL A 39 -0.94 13.95 -16.02
N LEU A 40 -1.45 14.46 -17.14
CA LEU A 40 -1.18 15.83 -17.59
C LEU A 40 -2.28 16.84 -17.22
N VAL A 41 -3.49 16.39 -16.88
CA VAL A 41 -4.61 17.27 -16.52
C VAL A 41 -4.93 17.13 -15.04
N GLU A 42 -5.21 15.91 -14.58
CA GLU A 42 -5.67 15.67 -13.20
C GLU A 42 -4.49 15.71 -12.21
N ASP A 43 -3.49 14.83 -12.42
CA ASP A 43 -2.34 14.67 -11.53
C ASP A 43 -1.30 15.79 -11.68
N ALA A 44 -1.32 16.50 -12.80
CA ALA A 44 -0.50 17.70 -12.98
C ALA A 44 -0.86 18.76 -11.93
N SER A 45 -2.13 18.90 -11.55
CA SER A 45 -2.55 19.85 -10.52
C SER A 45 -2.14 19.40 -9.10
N SER A 46 -2.22 18.09 -8.83
CA SER A 46 -1.88 17.52 -7.52
C SER A 46 -0.39 17.58 -7.21
N THR A 47 0.45 17.44 -8.24
CA THR A 47 1.92 17.55 -8.15
C THR A 47 2.42 19.00 -8.03
N LEU A 48 1.61 20.00 -8.42
CA LEU A 48 1.97 21.42 -8.31
C LEU A 48 1.73 22.00 -6.92
N PHE A 49 0.83 21.42 -6.14
CA PHE A 49 0.48 21.90 -4.79
C PHE A 49 0.73 20.83 -3.74
N THR A 50 1.97 20.75 -3.26
CA THR A 50 2.32 19.94 -2.08
C THR A 50 1.55 20.43 -0.87
N ILE A 51 0.86 19.51 -0.17
CA ILE A 51 0.15 19.80 1.09
C ILE A 51 0.92 19.31 2.31
N ALA A 52 1.81 18.34 2.12
CA ALA A 52 2.69 17.81 3.15
C ALA A 52 4.03 17.36 2.55
N LYS A 53 5.12 17.73 3.20
CA LYS A 53 6.50 17.34 2.87
C LYS A 53 7.03 16.32 3.86
N ASP A 54 8.06 15.57 3.48
CA ASP A 54 8.76 14.61 4.34
C ASP A 54 7.82 13.65 5.07
N VAL A 55 6.83 13.08 4.35
CA VAL A 55 5.85 12.20 4.97
C VAL A 55 6.48 10.84 5.27
N LYS A 56 6.44 10.46 6.55
CA LYS A 56 6.92 9.17 7.06
C LYS A 56 5.79 8.45 7.76
N ILE A 57 5.62 7.18 7.44
CA ILE A 57 4.60 6.32 8.05
C ILE A 57 5.32 5.17 8.75
N GLN A 58 4.94 4.91 10.00
CA GLN A 58 5.40 3.78 10.78
C GLN A 58 4.20 3.06 11.39
N VAL A 59 4.20 1.74 11.29
CA VAL A 59 3.20 0.87 11.90
C VAL A 59 3.92 -0.07 12.86
N GLU A 60 3.43 -0.15 14.10
CA GLU A 60 3.94 -1.07 15.12
C GLU A 60 2.82 -2.03 15.50
N PHE A 61 3.04 -3.34 15.40
CA PHE A 61 2.05 -4.34 15.77
C PHE A 61 2.22 -4.80 17.21
N ASN A 62 1.11 -5.04 17.90
CA ASN A 62 1.12 -5.55 19.27
C ASN A 62 1.41 -7.06 19.29
N PRO A 63 2.55 -7.51 19.84
CA PRO A 63 2.93 -8.93 19.84
C PRO A 63 2.05 -9.81 20.73
N ASN A 64 1.13 -9.23 21.52
CA ASN A 64 0.11 -9.97 22.26
C ASN A 64 -1.15 -10.25 21.44
N LYS A 65 -1.38 -9.51 20.35
CA LYS A 65 -2.56 -9.66 19.49
C LYS A 65 -2.21 -10.16 18.09
N VAL A 66 -1.02 -9.84 17.59
CA VAL A 66 -0.54 -10.19 16.25
C VAL A 66 0.75 -10.99 16.39
N SER A 67 0.77 -12.22 15.87
CA SER A 67 1.96 -13.09 15.87
C SER A 67 2.84 -12.84 14.65
N GLU A 68 2.22 -12.59 13.50
CA GLU A 68 2.89 -12.42 12.21
C GLU A 68 2.22 -11.30 11.43
N TYR A 69 2.98 -10.59 10.61
CA TYR A 69 2.45 -9.59 9.70
C TYR A 69 3.32 -9.45 8.46
N ARG A 70 2.70 -9.11 7.32
CA ARG A 70 3.41 -8.76 6.09
C ARG A 70 2.71 -7.63 5.35
N LEU A 71 3.51 -6.80 4.68
CA LEU A 71 3.01 -5.71 3.83
C LEU A 71 2.68 -6.29 2.45
N ILE A 72 1.39 -6.31 2.09
CA ILE A 72 0.89 -6.96 0.86
C ILE A 72 0.53 -5.95 -0.24
N GLY A 73 0.37 -4.68 0.11
CA GLY A 73 0.11 -3.61 -0.86
C GLY A 73 0.66 -2.29 -0.34
N TYR A 74 1.74 -1.81 -0.94
CA TYR A 74 2.27 -0.46 -0.73
C TYR A 74 3.21 -0.12 -1.88
N GLU A 75 3.04 1.05 -2.48
CA GLU A 75 3.91 1.51 -3.55
C GLU A 75 4.88 2.57 -3.03
N THR A 76 6.18 2.28 -3.23
CA THR A 76 7.38 3.13 -3.02
C THR A 76 7.83 3.50 -1.60
N ARG A 77 9.13 3.21 -1.35
CA ARG A 77 10.00 3.67 -0.24
C ARG A 77 9.66 3.11 1.15
N ALA A 78 9.84 1.80 1.34
CA ALA A 78 9.96 1.23 2.68
C ALA A 78 11.17 1.88 3.40
N LEU A 79 10.91 2.63 4.46
CA LEU A 79 11.94 3.25 5.30
C LEU A 79 12.35 2.28 6.41
N ASN A 80 13.63 2.27 6.75
CA ASN A 80 14.10 1.52 7.91
C ASN A 80 13.53 2.16 9.19
N ARG A 81 13.32 1.34 10.23
CA ARG A 81 12.77 1.80 11.53
C ARG A 81 13.57 2.95 12.14
N GLU A 82 14.88 2.96 11.91
CA GLU A 82 15.84 3.94 12.43
C GLU A 82 15.72 5.32 11.76
N ASP A 83 15.21 5.37 10.52
CA ASP A 83 15.12 6.60 9.71
C ASP A 83 13.85 7.42 10.01
N PHE A 84 12.90 6.84 10.75
CA PHE A 84 11.59 7.45 11.03
C PHE A 84 11.69 8.76 11.83
N ASN A 85 12.58 8.81 12.83
CA ASN A 85 12.74 9.99 13.71
C ASN A 85 13.79 10.99 13.19
N ASN A 86 14.49 10.67 12.11
CA ASN A 86 15.58 11.50 11.61
C ASN A 86 15.07 12.48 10.56
N ASP A 87 14.83 13.74 10.94
CA ASP A 87 14.36 14.80 10.04
C ASP A 87 15.37 15.17 8.91
N ARG A 88 16.56 14.56 8.88
CA ARG A 88 17.57 14.70 7.80
C ARG A 88 17.40 13.68 6.67
N VAL A 89 16.58 12.65 6.85
CA VAL A 89 16.28 11.65 5.81
C VAL A 89 15.06 12.12 5.03
N ASP A 90 15.27 12.42 3.75
CA ASP A 90 14.25 12.83 2.78
C ASP A 90 13.21 11.72 2.60
N ALA A 91 11.93 12.07 2.59
CA ALA A 91 10.82 11.13 2.49
C ALA A 91 9.86 11.52 1.36
N GLY A 92 8.68 10.90 1.28
CA GLY A 92 7.74 11.21 0.20
C GLY A 92 7.06 12.56 0.41
N ASP A 93 6.84 13.31 -0.66
CA ASP A 93 5.94 14.47 -0.67
C ASP A 93 4.51 14.02 -1.04
N ILE A 94 3.50 14.61 -0.39
CA ILE A 94 2.09 14.35 -0.68
C ILE A 94 1.47 15.61 -1.30
N GLY A 95 0.97 15.46 -2.52
CA GLY A 95 0.24 16.47 -3.28
C GLY A 95 -1.23 16.59 -2.85
N SER A 96 -1.87 17.71 -3.19
CA SER A 96 -3.32 17.88 -3.01
C SER A 96 -4.09 16.79 -3.77
N GLY A 97 -4.95 16.04 -3.10
CA GLY A 97 -5.72 14.95 -3.71
C GLY A 97 -4.98 13.61 -3.82
N HIS A 98 -3.73 13.51 -3.35
CA HIS A 98 -3.02 12.24 -3.27
C HIS A 98 -3.55 11.39 -2.11
N SER A 99 -3.70 10.09 -2.35
CA SER A 99 -4.08 9.11 -1.34
C SER A 99 -3.09 7.94 -1.36
N VAL A 100 -2.64 7.52 -0.19
CA VAL A 100 -1.70 6.41 -0.02
C VAL A 100 -2.41 5.29 0.72
N THR A 101 -2.38 4.09 0.16
CA THR A 101 -2.95 2.89 0.79
C THR A 101 -1.83 1.91 1.12
N ALA A 102 -1.72 1.55 2.40
CA ALA A 102 -0.87 0.46 2.87
C ALA A 102 -1.78 -0.68 3.36
N ILE A 103 -1.58 -1.88 2.83
CA ILE A 103 -2.36 -3.07 3.18
C ILE A 103 -1.43 -4.06 3.86
N TYR A 104 -1.77 -4.43 5.09
CA TYR A 104 -1.07 -5.45 5.85
C TYR A 104 -1.95 -6.69 5.96
N GLU A 105 -1.33 -7.85 5.77
CA GLU A 105 -1.88 -9.13 6.21
C GLU A 105 -1.31 -9.43 7.60
N ILE A 106 -2.18 -9.84 8.53
CA ILE A 106 -1.80 -10.15 9.91
C ILE A 106 -2.31 -11.53 10.30
N THR A 107 -1.57 -12.22 11.16
CA THR A 107 -2.01 -13.43 11.85
C THR A 107 -2.33 -13.08 13.30
N PRO A 108 -3.61 -13.18 13.73
CA PRO A 108 -3.95 -12.99 15.14
C PRO A 108 -3.29 -14.07 16.01
N LYS A 109 -2.78 -13.67 17.16
CA LYS A 109 -2.09 -14.58 18.09
C LYS A 109 -3.08 -15.61 18.66
N GLY A 110 -2.72 -16.89 18.56
CA GLY A 110 -3.55 -18.00 19.05
C GLY A 110 -4.68 -18.37 18.08
N SER A 111 -4.62 -17.92 16.82
CA SER A 111 -5.60 -18.27 15.80
C SER A 111 -5.40 -19.69 15.24
N GLY A 112 -4.20 -20.28 15.42
CA GLY A 112 -3.82 -21.54 14.80
C GLY A 112 -3.41 -21.39 13.32
N GLY A 113 -3.36 -20.16 12.82
CA GLY A 113 -2.93 -19.81 11.46
C GLY A 113 -1.46 -19.37 11.37
N GLU A 114 -0.71 -19.48 12.46
CA GLU A 114 0.72 -19.14 12.51
C GLU A 114 1.52 -20.04 11.56
N GLN A 115 2.32 -19.41 10.69
CA GLN A 115 3.20 -20.10 9.74
C GLN A 115 4.63 -20.28 10.25
N ILE A 116 5.02 -19.51 11.26
CA ILE A 116 6.36 -19.53 11.86
C ILE A 116 6.29 -20.29 13.19
N ASP A 117 7.06 -21.37 13.29
CA ASP A 117 7.20 -22.13 14.54
C ASP A 117 7.75 -21.23 15.66
N GLN A 118 7.19 -21.40 16.86
CA GLN A 118 7.74 -20.73 18.04
C GLN A 118 9.21 -21.12 18.24
N LEU A 119 10.08 -20.12 18.39
CA LEU A 119 11.51 -20.37 18.56
C LEU A 119 11.75 -21.30 19.76
N ARG A 120 12.39 -22.45 19.50
CA ARG A 120 12.74 -23.48 20.51
C ARG A 120 13.54 -22.94 21.70
N TYR A 121 14.37 -21.92 21.47
CA TYR A 121 15.19 -21.26 22.50
C TYR A 121 14.75 -19.81 22.77
N GLY A 122 13.68 -19.37 22.11
CA GLY A 122 13.10 -18.05 22.24
C GLY A 122 11.85 -18.08 23.11
N GLN A 123 11.93 -18.61 24.33
CA GLN A 123 11.12 -18.02 25.38
C GLN A 123 11.70 -16.65 25.67
N ALA A 124 11.38 -15.67 24.80
CA ALA A 124 11.43 -14.29 25.21
C ALA A 124 10.37 -14.18 26.30
N SER A 125 10.81 -14.16 27.55
CA SER A 125 10.04 -13.64 28.66
C SER A 125 9.51 -12.27 28.25
N VAL A 126 8.28 -12.21 27.78
CA VAL A 126 7.48 -10.98 27.77
C VAL A 126 6.57 -11.03 28.98
N ASP A 127 7.19 -11.14 30.16
CA ASP A 127 6.65 -10.51 31.34
C ASP A 127 7.17 -9.05 31.36
N ASN A 128 6.91 -8.33 30.27
CA ASN A 128 6.93 -6.87 30.29
C ASN A 128 5.60 -6.49 30.90
N GLY A 129 5.53 -6.44 32.24
CA GLY A 129 4.30 -6.31 33.03
C GLY A 129 3.20 -5.53 32.32
N GLY A 130 2.27 -6.25 31.68
CA GLY A 130 1.26 -5.72 30.77
C GLY A 130 1.85 -4.93 29.58
N VAL A 131 1.56 -5.36 28.35
CA VAL A 131 1.66 -4.39 27.24
C VAL A 131 0.62 -3.31 27.53
N ALA A 132 1.07 -2.07 27.81
CA ALA A 132 0.17 -0.93 27.87
C ALA A 132 -0.64 -0.89 26.56
N ASN A 133 -1.96 -0.73 26.67
CA ASN A 133 -2.90 -0.84 25.54
C ASN A 133 -3.00 -2.26 24.94
N ALA A 134 -3.15 -3.28 25.79
CA ALA A 134 -3.25 -4.68 25.40
C ALA A 134 -4.37 -5.01 24.37
N ASP A 135 -5.35 -4.13 24.21
CA ASP A 135 -6.49 -4.30 23.30
C ASP A 135 -6.24 -3.78 21.86
N GLU A 136 -5.07 -3.18 21.61
CA GLU A 136 -4.68 -2.70 20.27
C GLU A 136 -4.07 -3.81 19.42
N TYR A 137 -4.41 -3.86 18.13
CA TYR A 137 -3.72 -4.64 17.11
C TYR A 137 -2.42 -3.99 16.67
N ALA A 138 -2.46 -2.67 16.47
CA ALA A 138 -1.34 -1.90 15.95
C ALA A 138 -1.41 -0.43 16.39
N PHE A 139 -0.29 0.26 16.27
CA PHE A 139 -0.17 1.70 16.46
C PHE A 139 0.45 2.33 15.23
N VAL A 140 -0.28 3.26 14.59
CA VAL A 140 0.14 3.96 13.38
C VAL A 140 0.66 5.33 13.75
N LYS A 141 1.82 5.69 13.24
CA LYS A 141 2.43 7.02 13.36
C LYS A 141 2.66 7.61 11.98
N ILE A 142 2.19 8.83 11.77
CA ILE A 142 2.41 9.59 10.55
C ILE A 142 3.11 10.88 10.93
N ARG A 143 4.31 11.08 10.39
CA ARG A 143 5.08 12.30 10.55
C ARG A 143 5.10 13.06 9.24
N TYR A 144 4.88 14.37 9.28
CA TYR A 144 4.87 15.21 8.07
C TYR A 144 5.26 16.65 8.40
N LYS A 145 5.70 17.41 7.41
CA LYS A 145 5.93 18.86 7.50
C LYS A 145 4.90 19.59 6.64
N LEU A 146 4.43 20.75 7.07
CA LEU A 146 3.65 21.61 6.16
C LEU A 146 4.58 22.23 5.10
N PRO A 147 4.07 22.65 3.92
CA PRO A 147 4.91 23.08 2.81
C PRO A 147 5.87 24.23 3.13
N ASN A 148 5.52 25.06 4.12
CA ASN A 148 6.26 26.24 4.57
C ASN A 148 6.83 26.09 6.00
N GLU A 149 6.83 24.87 6.57
CA GLU A 149 7.35 24.61 7.91
C GLU A 149 8.53 23.62 7.85
N ASP A 150 9.59 23.92 8.60
CA ASP A 150 10.73 23.00 8.75
C ASP A 150 10.55 22.01 9.92
N VAL A 151 9.55 22.24 10.76
CA VAL A 151 9.25 21.43 11.94
C VAL A 151 8.21 20.36 11.60
N SER A 152 8.51 19.12 11.95
CA SER A 152 7.63 17.99 11.71
C SER A 152 6.47 17.92 12.72
N LYS A 153 5.28 17.59 12.23
CA LYS A 153 4.06 17.27 12.98
C LYS A 153 3.87 15.76 13.04
N LEU A 154 3.35 15.26 14.15
CA LEU A 154 3.11 13.84 14.39
C LEU A 154 1.62 13.59 14.61
N ILE A 155 1.04 12.69 13.82
CA ILE A 155 -0.27 12.10 14.03
C ILE A 155 -0.05 10.67 14.50
N THR A 156 -0.82 10.24 15.48
CA THR A 156 -0.79 8.87 15.99
C THR A 156 -2.20 8.31 16.07
N THR A 157 -2.38 7.05 15.69
CA THR A 157 -3.68 6.40 15.67
C THR A 157 -3.55 4.94 16.09
N PRO A 158 -4.18 4.53 17.21
CA PRO A 158 -4.26 3.11 17.56
C PRO A 158 -5.27 2.39 16.66
N VAL A 159 -4.95 1.15 16.30
CA VAL A 159 -5.83 0.21 15.61
C VAL A 159 -6.33 -0.78 16.65
N THR A 160 -7.63 -0.81 16.87
CA THR A 160 -8.28 -1.63 17.90
C THR A 160 -9.39 -2.48 17.30
N SER A 161 -10.06 -3.28 18.12
CA SER A 161 -11.27 -4.00 17.72
C SER A 161 -12.41 -3.09 17.24
N ALA A 162 -12.42 -1.80 17.61
CA ALA A 162 -13.38 -0.84 17.08
C ALA A 162 -13.19 -0.55 15.58
N ASN A 163 -12.01 -0.85 15.03
CA ASN A 163 -11.71 -0.73 13.61
C ASN A 163 -12.04 -2.00 12.82
N GLU A 164 -12.39 -3.10 13.50
CA GLU A 164 -12.79 -4.33 12.84
C GLU A 164 -14.14 -4.18 12.16
N ILE A 165 -14.26 -4.88 11.05
CA ILE A 165 -15.52 -5.09 10.33
C ILE A 165 -15.88 -6.56 10.44
N SER A 166 -17.16 -6.86 10.57
CA SER A 166 -17.62 -8.23 10.81
C SER A 166 -17.43 -9.18 9.62
N SER A 167 -17.26 -8.62 8.42
CA SER A 167 -16.95 -9.37 7.22
C SER A 167 -16.25 -8.47 6.19
N PHE A 168 -15.50 -9.08 5.28
CA PHE A 168 -14.84 -8.38 4.18
C PHE A 168 -15.83 -7.57 3.32
N ASP A 169 -17.05 -8.06 3.15
CA ASP A 169 -18.09 -7.38 2.35
C ASP A 169 -18.61 -6.08 2.96
N GLN A 170 -18.40 -5.87 4.26
CA GLN A 170 -18.72 -4.60 4.93
C GLN A 170 -17.62 -3.55 4.79
N ALA A 171 -16.45 -3.90 4.25
CA ALA A 171 -15.41 -2.94 3.93
C ALA A 171 -15.90 -1.97 2.86
N SER A 172 -15.34 -0.77 2.84
CA SER A 172 -15.67 0.20 1.81
C SER A 172 -15.34 -0.34 0.41
N THR A 173 -16.05 0.16 -0.60
CA THR A 173 -15.78 -0.16 -2.00
C THR A 173 -14.30 0.02 -2.33
N ASP A 174 -13.67 1.09 -1.85
CA ASP A 174 -12.27 1.37 -2.13
C ASP A 174 -11.33 0.40 -1.42
N GLN A 175 -11.61 0.03 -0.17
CA GLN A 175 -10.82 -0.97 0.56
C GLN A 175 -10.86 -2.33 -0.14
N ARG A 176 -12.06 -2.79 -0.53
CA ARG A 176 -12.21 -4.06 -1.24
C ARG A 176 -11.52 -4.03 -2.60
N PHE A 177 -11.64 -2.92 -3.33
CA PHE A 177 -11.00 -2.76 -4.63
C PHE A 177 -9.46 -2.76 -4.51
N SER A 178 -8.91 -2.02 -3.55
CA SER A 178 -7.46 -2.00 -3.28
C SER A 178 -6.91 -3.37 -2.89
N VAL A 179 -7.67 -4.17 -2.13
CA VAL A 179 -7.30 -5.57 -1.82
C VAL A 179 -7.26 -6.42 -3.09
N ALA A 180 -8.21 -6.27 -4.02
CA ALA A 180 -8.16 -6.99 -5.29
C ALA A 180 -6.94 -6.60 -6.14
N VAL A 181 -6.59 -5.30 -6.18
CA VAL A 181 -5.39 -4.81 -6.86
C VAL A 181 -4.11 -5.40 -6.24
N ALA A 182 -3.98 -5.37 -4.91
CA ALA A 182 -2.84 -5.95 -4.22
C ALA A 182 -2.72 -7.47 -4.42
N ALA A 183 -3.84 -8.19 -4.39
CA ALA A 183 -3.88 -9.62 -4.67
C ALA A 183 -3.46 -9.93 -6.12
N PHE A 184 -3.88 -9.12 -7.10
CA PHE A 184 -3.44 -9.25 -8.48
C PHE A 184 -1.94 -9.05 -8.64
N GLY A 185 -1.37 -8.01 -8.01
CA GLY A 185 0.06 -7.74 -8.03
C GLY A 185 0.88 -8.90 -7.47
N GLN A 186 0.48 -9.45 -6.32
CA GLN A 186 1.13 -10.63 -5.75
C GLN A 186 0.98 -11.87 -6.63
N LYS A 187 -0.19 -12.06 -7.26
CA LYS A 187 -0.43 -13.20 -8.15
C LYS A 187 0.48 -13.17 -9.39
N LEU A 188 0.71 -11.98 -9.95
CA LEU A 188 1.64 -11.80 -11.07
C LEU A 188 3.10 -12.04 -10.68
N ARG A 189 3.45 -11.85 -9.40
CA ARG A 189 4.78 -12.14 -8.84
C ARG A 189 4.97 -13.60 -8.43
N ASP A 190 3.93 -14.43 -8.60
CA ASP A 190 3.92 -15.84 -8.21
C ASP A 190 4.25 -16.06 -6.72
N GLU A 191 3.70 -15.21 -5.85
CA GLU A 191 3.89 -15.36 -4.40
C GLU A 191 3.05 -16.54 -3.85
N ASP A 192 3.72 -17.51 -3.20
CA ASP A 192 3.13 -18.72 -2.62
C ASP A 192 1.94 -18.44 -1.68
N ALA A 193 1.99 -17.34 -0.94
CA ALA A 193 0.93 -16.93 -0.03
C ALA A 193 -0.41 -16.63 -0.74
N THR A 194 -0.38 -16.36 -2.05
CA THR A 194 -1.57 -16.17 -2.90
C THR A 194 -1.92 -17.40 -3.74
N ALA A 195 -1.29 -18.55 -3.51
CA ALA A 195 -1.52 -19.76 -4.30
C ALA A 195 -3.01 -20.18 -4.32
N LYS A 196 -3.73 -19.97 -3.21
CA LYS A 196 -5.17 -20.26 -3.07
C LYS A 196 -6.08 -19.15 -3.62
N PHE A 197 -5.52 -17.99 -3.97
CA PHE A 197 -6.24 -16.82 -4.45
C PHE A 197 -6.15 -16.74 -5.99
N GLY A 198 -7.10 -17.40 -6.67
CA GLY A 198 -7.14 -17.43 -8.13
C GLY A 198 -7.59 -16.10 -8.75
N TYR A 199 -7.32 -15.94 -10.05
CA TYR A 199 -7.80 -14.78 -10.82
C TYR A 199 -9.33 -14.62 -10.76
N ASP A 200 -10.07 -15.72 -10.63
CA ASP A 200 -11.53 -15.70 -10.47
C ASP A 200 -11.96 -14.98 -9.19
N LYS A 201 -11.26 -15.21 -8.07
CA LYS A 201 -11.58 -14.55 -6.80
C LYS A 201 -11.22 -13.07 -6.84
N ILE A 202 -10.10 -12.74 -7.47
CA ILE A 202 -9.69 -11.35 -7.70
C ILE A 202 -10.74 -10.62 -8.54
N MET A 203 -11.20 -11.25 -9.63
CA MET A 203 -12.25 -10.74 -10.51
C MET A 203 -13.57 -10.52 -9.77
N GLU A 204 -13.98 -11.48 -8.95
CA GLU A 204 -15.20 -11.41 -8.14
C GLU A 204 -15.18 -10.17 -7.22
N ILE A 205 -14.10 -10.02 -6.44
CA ILE A 205 -13.95 -8.90 -5.51
C ILE A 205 -13.90 -7.57 -6.27
N ALA A 206 -13.06 -7.47 -7.29
CA ALA A 206 -12.89 -6.25 -8.05
C ALA A 206 -14.18 -5.81 -8.76
N THR A 207 -14.96 -6.77 -9.28
CA THR A 207 -16.23 -6.48 -9.94
C THR A 207 -17.27 -5.99 -8.94
N ALA A 208 -17.39 -6.68 -7.79
CA ALA A 208 -18.30 -6.27 -6.71
C ALA A 208 -17.91 -4.91 -6.09
N ALA A 209 -16.63 -4.56 -6.14
CA ALA A 209 -16.07 -3.33 -5.60
C ALA A 209 -15.72 -2.28 -6.68
N ARG A 210 -16.24 -2.40 -7.91
CA ARG A 210 -15.88 -1.43 -8.97
C ARG A 210 -16.28 -0.01 -8.61
N GLY A 211 -17.48 0.20 -8.08
CA GLY A 211 -17.94 1.55 -7.70
C GLY A 211 -18.06 2.51 -8.89
N ALA A 212 -17.96 3.80 -8.61
CA ALA A 212 -17.90 4.85 -9.62
C ALA A 212 -16.55 4.81 -10.33
N ASP A 213 -16.58 4.89 -11.65
CA ASP A 213 -15.39 4.82 -12.49
C ASP A 213 -15.48 5.83 -13.64
N PRO A 214 -15.44 7.16 -13.34
CA PRO A 214 -15.64 8.20 -14.35
C PRO A 214 -14.61 8.14 -15.49
N PHE A 215 -13.42 7.63 -15.19
CA PHE A 215 -12.27 7.61 -16.09
C PHE A 215 -11.96 6.21 -16.65
N GLY A 216 -12.67 5.17 -16.21
CA GLY A 216 -12.52 3.80 -16.73
C GLY A 216 -11.36 2.99 -16.17
N TYR A 217 -10.56 3.51 -15.23
CA TYR A 217 -9.39 2.78 -14.68
C TYR A 217 -9.78 1.49 -13.97
N ARG A 218 -10.92 1.49 -13.26
CA ARG A 218 -11.35 0.29 -12.56
C ARG A 218 -11.84 -0.77 -13.55
N ALA A 219 -12.50 -0.35 -14.63
CA ALA A 219 -12.88 -1.23 -15.73
C ALA A 219 -11.67 -1.75 -16.53
N GLU A 220 -10.63 -0.93 -16.69
CA GLU A 220 -9.37 -1.33 -17.29
C GLU A 220 -8.67 -2.39 -16.44
N PHE A 221 -8.58 -2.19 -15.12
CA PHE A 221 -8.06 -3.19 -14.19
C PHE A 221 -8.78 -4.54 -14.33
N LEU A 222 -10.11 -4.54 -14.41
CA LEU A 222 -10.86 -5.78 -14.67
C LEU A 222 -10.47 -6.42 -16.00
N SER A 223 -10.22 -5.62 -17.03
CA SER A 223 -9.77 -6.15 -18.33
C SER A 223 -8.38 -6.79 -18.23
N LEU A 224 -7.45 -6.19 -17.48
CA LEU A 224 -6.13 -6.74 -17.21
C LEU A 224 -6.19 -8.08 -16.46
N VAL A 225 -7.05 -8.19 -15.43
CA VAL A 225 -7.22 -9.45 -14.69
C VAL A 225 -7.76 -10.56 -15.61
N ARG A 226 -8.71 -10.25 -16.50
CA ARG A 226 -9.22 -11.23 -17.48
C ARG A 226 -8.14 -11.68 -18.46
N LEU A 227 -7.36 -10.73 -18.97
CA LEU A 227 -6.26 -11.03 -19.89
C LEU A 227 -5.22 -11.95 -19.23
N ALA A 228 -4.81 -11.61 -18.00
CA ALA A 228 -3.87 -12.42 -17.22
C ALA A 228 -4.41 -13.82 -16.93
N SER A 229 -5.70 -13.95 -16.60
CA SER A 229 -6.37 -15.24 -16.41
C SER A 229 -6.32 -16.11 -17.67
N ALA A 230 -6.66 -15.53 -18.83
CA ALA A 230 -6.64 -16.23 -20.12
C ALA A 230 -5.22 -16.67 -20.53
N LEU A 231 -4.20 -15.86 -20.23
CA LEU A 231 -2.80 -16.19 -20.50
C LEU A 231 -2.22 -17.21 -19.50
N GLY A 232 -2.65 -17.15 -18.24
CA GLY A 232 -2.22 -18.05 -17.17
C GLY A 232 -2.81 -19.46 -17.29
N GLY A 233 -4.02 -19.60 -17.88
CA GLY A 233 -4.64 -20.90 -18.15
C GLY A 233 -4.00 -21.70 -19.29
N ASN A 234 -3.03 -21.12 -20.01
CA ASN A 234 -2.28 -21.76 -21.10
C ASN A 234 -0.90 -22.27 -20.66
N ARG A 235 -0.65 -22.42 -19.35
CA ARG A 235 0.56 -23.03 -18.80
C ARG A 235 0.26 -24.35 -18.12
#